data_AF-A0A9E0KH31-F1
#
_entry.id   AF-A0A9E0KH31-F1
#
_cell.length_a   1.000
_cell.length_b   1.000
_cell.length_c   1.000
_cell.angle_alpha   90.00
_cell.angle_beta   90.00
_cell.angle_gamma   90.00
#
_symmetry.space_group_name_H-M   'P 1'
#
loop_
_entity.id
_entity.type
_entity.pdbx_description
1 polymer ?
#
loop_
_entity_poly.entity_id
_entity_poly.type
_entity_poly.pdbx_seq_one_letter_code
_entity_poly.pdbx_strand_id
1 'polypeptide(L)' 'PSSARAIGNACRKNPFVIIIPCHRVICHNGKLGGYIGGIEVKKQLVYNEKKG' A
#
# COMPACT_ATOMS: atom_id res chain seq x y z
N PRO A 1 -4.27 -1.90 19.99
CA PRO A 1 -4.67 -2.32 18.62
C PRO A 1 -5.65 -1.35 17.89
N SER A 2 -5.51 -0.02 18.04
CA SER A 2 -6.46 0.99 17.48
C SER A 2 -5.99 1.64 16.16
N SER A 3 -4.69 1.58 15.85
CA SER A 3 -4.09 2.46 14.83
C SER A 3 -4.13 1.94 13.39
N ALA A 4 -4.53 0.68 13.14
CA ALA A 4 -4.52 0.11 11.78
C ALA A 4 -5.41 0.91 10.80
N ARG A 5 -6.57 1.37 11.29
CA ARG A 5 -7.48 2.22 10.50
C ARG A 5 -6.90 3.61 10.24
N ALA A 6 -6.19 4.18 11.23
CA ALA A 6 -5.50 5.46 11.09
C ALA A 6 -4.36 5.37 10.06
N ILE A 7 -3.56 4.28 10.11
CA ILE A 7 -2.48 4.01 9.16
C ILE A 7 -3.04 3.84 7.74
N GLY A 8 -4.14 3.09 7.56
CA GLY A 8 -4.80 2.95 6.26
C GLY A 8 -5.28 4.28 5.69
N ASN A 9 -5.84 5.15 6.54
CA ASN A 9 -6.22 6.50 6.14
C ASN A 9 -5.02 7.40 5.78
N ALA A 10 -3.91 7.31 6.52
CA ALA A 10 -2.69 8.04 6.22
C ALA A 10 -2.09 7.60 4.87
N CYS A 11 -2.04 6.29 4.61
CA CYS A 11 -1.57 5.73 3.34
C CYS A 11 -2.43 6.19 2.15
N ARG A 12 -3.76 6.30 2.35
CA ARG A 12 -4.70 6.80 1.34
C ARG A 12 -4.56 8.30 1.07
N LYS A 13 -4.11 9.08 2.06
CA LYS A 13 -3.90 10.53 1.92
C LYS A 13 -2.51 10.90 1.44
N ASN A 14 -1.65 9.92 1.19
CA ASN A 14 -0.28 10.15 0.74
C ASN A 14 -0.26 10.71 -0.70
N PRO A 15 0.20 11.95 -0.94
CA PRO A 15 0.31 12.51 -2.29
C PRO A 15 1.53 11.98 -3.04
N PHE A 16 2.52 11.42 -2.35
CA PHE A 16 3.78 10.93 -2.92
C PHE A 16 3.86 9.41 -2.84
N VAL A 17 2.99 8.72 -3.58
CA VAL A 17 2.79 7.26 -3.44
C VAL A 17 3.89 6.36 -3.97
N ILE A 18 4.79 6.89 -4.79
CA ILE A 18 5.97 6.14 -5.29
C ILE A 18 7.15 6.33 -4.34
N ILE A 19 7.37 7.56 -3.85
CA ILE A 19 8.50 7.91 -2.98
C ILE A 19 8.29 7.34 -1.58
N ILE A 20 7.09 7.54 -1.02
CA ILE A 20 6.69 6.93 0.25
C ILE A 20 6.03 5.59 -0.11
N PRO A 21 6.61 4.44 0.28
CA PRO A 21 6.22 3.13 -0.24
C PRO A 21 4.95 2.58 0.43
N CYS A 22 3.84 3.33 0.34
CA CYS A 22 2.56 2.92 0.92
C CYS A 22 1.95 1.70 0.20
N HIS A 23 2.45 1.33 -0.99
CA HIS A 23 2.13 0.07 -1.68
C HIS A 23 2.69 -1.18 -0.95
N ARG A 24 3.64 -1.04 -0.02
CA ARG A 24 4.16 -2.15 0.79
C ARG A 24 3.28 -2.49 2.00
N VAL A 25 2.36 -1.60 2.39
CA VAL A 25 1.43 -1.85 3.50
C VAL A 25 0.35 -2.83 3.05
N ILE A 26 0.28 -4.01 3.67
CA ILE A 26 -0.68 -5.08 3.34
C ILE A 26 -1.54 -5.45 4.53
N CYS A 27 -2.68 -6.11 4.26
CA CYS A 27 -3.54 -6.63 5.31
C CYS A 27 -2.88 -7.83 6.02
N HIS A 28 -3.20 -8.03 7.30
CA HIS A 28 -2.64 -9.13 8.10
C HIS A 28 -2.96 -10.53 7.52
N ASN A 29 -4.02 -10.64 6.69
CA ASN A 29 -4.43 -11.88 6.02
C ASN A 29 -3.70 -12.11 4.69
N GLY A 30 -2.61 -11.37 4.42
CA GLY A 30 -1.81 -11.48 3.20
C GLY A 30 -2.43 -10.83 1.96
N LYS A 31 -3.62 -10.22 2.06
CA LYS A 31 -4.22 -9.48 0.95
C LYS A 31 -3.58 -8.10 0.80
N LEU A 32 -3.45 -7.63 -0.44
CA LEU A 32 -2.83 -6.34 -0.73
C LEU A 32 -3.60 -5.14 -0.14
N GLY A 33 -4.91 -5.25 0.14
CA GLY A 33 -5.70 -4.13 0.66
C GLY A 33 -5.81 -2.96 -0.33
N GLY A 34 -6.47 -1.87 0.03
CA GLY A 34 -6.68 -0.73 -0.86
C GLY A 34 -5.41 0.05 -1.24
N TYR A 35 -5.49 0.76 -2.35
CA TYR A 35 -4.44 1.69 -2.82
C TYR A 35 -5.07 2.87 -3.55
N ILE A 36 -4.52 4.08 -3.38
CA ILE A 36 -5.08 5.28 -4.01
C ILE A 36 -4.98 5.21 -5.55
N GLY A 37 -3.91 4.62 -6.08
CA GLY A 37 -3.69 4.44 -7.52
C GLY A 37 -4.35 3.19 -8.09
N GLY A 38 -5.22 2.50 -7.36
CA GLY A 38 -5.82 1.24 -7.79
C GLY A 38 -5.00 -0.01 -7.40
N ILE A 39 -5.69 -1.15 -7.29
CA ILE A 39 -5.07 -2.37 -6.77
C ILE A 39 -4.07 -2.99 -7.76
N GLU A 40 -4.27 -2.76 -9.05
CA GLU A 40 -3.42 -3.20 -10.16
C GLU A 40 -2.04 -2.53 -10.08
N VAL A 41 -2.01 -1.21 -9.85
CA VAL A 41 -0.76 -0.45 -9.70
C VAL A 41 0.01 -0.94 -8.47
N LYS A 42 -0.69 -1.17 -7.35
CA LYS A 42 -0.07 -1.73 -6.13
C LYS A 42 0.53 -3.12 -6.39
N LYS A 43 -0.18 -4.00 -7.11
CA LYS A 43 0.32 -5.32 -7.51
C LYS A 43 1.60 -5.20 -8.34
N GLN A 44 1.60 -4.34 -9.35
CA GLN A 44 2.76 -4.14 -10.22
C GLN A 44 3.97 -3.59 -9.44
N LEU A 45 3.76 -2.61 -8.57
CA LEU A 45 4.85 -2.04 -7.74
C LEU A 45 5.47 -3.11 -6.84
N VAL A 46 4.66 -3.86 -6.09
CA VAL A 46 5.16 -4.93 -5.21
C VAL A 46 5.84 -6.04 -6.01
N TYR A 47 5.31 -6.38 -7.18
CA TYR A 47 5.91 -7.38 -8.06
C TYR A 47 7.27 -6.94 -8.61
N ASN A 48 7.39 -5.69 -9.04
CA ASN A 48 8.63 -5.12 -9.54
C ASN A 48 9.70 -5.05 -8.44
N GLU A 49 9.32 -4.70 -7.21
CA GLU A 49 10.22 -4.71 -6.05
C GLU A 49 10.74 -6.10 -5.68
N LYS A 50 9.97 -7.15 -5.93
CA LYS A 50 10.40 -8.54 -5.69
C LYS A 50 11.35 -9.09 -6.76
N LYS A 51 11.45 -8.41 -7.91
CA LYS A 51 12.29 -8.82 -9.04
C LYS A 51 13.67 -8.15 -9.07
N GLY A 52 13.84 -7.05 -8.32
CA GLY A 52 15.15 -6.45 -8.07
C GLY A 52 15.87 -7.16 -6.94
#